data_AF-A0A352N2P8-F1
#
_entry.id   AF-A0A352N2P8-F1
#
_cell.length_a   1.000
_cell.length_b   1.000
_cell.length_c   1.000
_cell.angle_alpha   90.00
_cell.angle_beta   90.00
_cell.angle_gamma   90.00
#
_symmetry.space_group_name_H-M   'P 1'
#
loop_
_entity.id
_entity.type
_entity.pdbx_description
1 polymer ?
#
loop_
_entity_poly.entity_id
_entity_poly.type
_entity_poly.pdbx_seq_one_letter_code
_entity_poly.pdbx_strand_id
1 'polypeptide(L)'
;MQSLKDPEFSNFYQDENQVSYILRNERRRQELRRFRHGEAKGRKEYKNLTLEASGLELIEIFIGNTFWVPSNYKESQLHHIFPLPEKYLYLDFRSCHDILFIIFTVLNIIYIIMAITMSKLVEKIMTGAMEEKKEILSRKYVDREGLQEFRDSLQSSLVNIVAGPRRAGKSVFSMLGLDGADFAYLNFDDDRLRQVSNTDDIVEGIVSVYGGTKLIFFDEIQNLSGWELFVNKLHRRGYKLVITGSNSKLLSREMSGALTGRHCLREVFPFSFAEFLKTCSCDYKAGDAMSPEKKGALLNSLRTYMTFGGFPELSQEPVNAKSYLDALFESTLLKDVVTRYKVRFARQLYDLAVYLASNVASEYTFGSLRKNLLFNSTLTVQNYVGFLEETYLFFSLNRFSFKFKEQIRSPRKIYMVDNGYVTSCAFRISPDYGRLLENLVFIELLRRGARPNLELFYYRTRTGKEVDFLVRKGLRPDSLIQVCFLTDDSKTMKRELCSLADAGDELGCRNLSVITFDTEGDDKIDGKAIKLIPIWKWLLSR
;
A
#
# COMPACT_ATOMS: atom_id res chain seq x y z
N MET A 1 -13.37 26.49 40.36
CA MET A 1 -12.39 27.38 39.72
C MET A 1 -11.19 26.53 39.31
N GLN A 2 -10.82 26.60 38.02
CA GLN A 2 -9.55 26.18 37.39
C GLN A 2 -9.12 24.70 37.57
N SER A 3 -9.20 23.85 36.56
CA SER A 3 -8.42 23.76 35.30
C SER A 3 -7.52 22.52 35.38
N LEU A 4 -7.85 21.48 34.64
CA LEU A 4 -6.93 20.52 34.02
C LEU A 4 -7.74 19.84 32.92
N LYS A 5 -7.67 20.44 31.73
CA LYS A 5 -8.08 19.83 30.46
C LYS A 5 -6.90 18.98 30.01
N ASP A 6 -7.06 17.66 29.99
CA ASP A 6 -6.15 16.77 29.29
C ASP A 6 -6.82 16.32 27.97
N PRO A 7 -6.28 16.63 26.78
CA PRO A 7 -6.97 16.36 25.51
C PRO A 7 -6.86 14.93 24.99
N GLU A 8 -6.27 13.98 25.71
CA GLU A 8 -5.97 12.64 25.18
C GLU A 8 -7.10 11.60 25.29
N PHE A 9 -8.23 11.93 25.92
CA PHE A 9 -9.28 10.93 26.20
C PHE A 9 -10.56 11.05 25.36
N SER A 10 -10.67 11.99 24.41
CA SER A 10 -11.96 12.33 23.79
C SER A 10 -12.27 11.70 22.42
N ASN A 11 -11.52 10.71 21.93
CA ASN A 11 -11.75 10.16 20.57
C ASN A 11 -11.90 8.64 20.48
N PHE A 12 -12.14 7.96 21.59
CA PHE A 12 -12.70 6.61 21.60
C PHE A 12 -13.97 6.67 22.46
N TYR A 13 -14.93 5.78 22.22
CA TYR A 13 -16.24 5.68 22.92
C TYR A 13 -17.38 6.52 22.31
N GLN A 14 -18.00 5.96 21.26
CA GLN A 14 -19.33 6.37 20.77
C GLN A 14 -20.45 5.56 21.45
N ASP A 15 -20.47 5.52 22.78
CA ASP A 15 -21.63 4.97 23.50
C ASP A 15 -21.86 5.72 24.83
N GLU A 16 -22.84 6.63 24.84
CA GLU A 16 -23.18 7.50 25.99
C GLU A 16 -23.59 6.70 27.24
N ASN A 17 -24.03 5.45 27.07
CA ASN A 17 -24.42 4.57 28.18
C ASN A 17 -23.22 3.99 28.94
N GLN A 18 -22.11 3.70 28.25
CA GLN A 18 -20.89 3.21 28.92
C GLN A 18 -20.17 4.32 29.68
N VAL A 19 -20.10 5.53 29.13
CA VAL A 19 -19.46 6.69 29.77
C VAL A 19 -20.20 7.08 31.06
N SER A 20 -21.54 7.03 31.04
CA SER A 20 -22.39 7.32 32.20
C SER A 20 -22.23 6.29 33.33
N TYR A 21 -22.02 5.02 33.00
CA TYR A 21 -21.80 3.94 33.96
C TYR A 21 -20.43 4.03 34.65
N ILE A 22 -19.38 4.34 33.88
CA ILE A 22 -18.01 4.46 34.38
C ILE A 22 -17.86 5.67 35.31
N LEU A 23 -18.44 6.82 34.94
CA LEU A 23 -18.38 8.06 35.75
C LEU A 23 -19.13 7.94 37.09
N ARG A 24 -20.25 7.19 37.14
CA ARG A 24 -20.96 6.91 38.41
C ARG A 24 -20.15 6.03 39.35
N ASN A 25 -19.41 5.07 38.80
CA ASN A 25 -18.59 4.16 39.59
C ASN A 25 -17.28 4.81 40.09
N GLU A 26 -16.70 5.77 39.37
CA GLU A 26 -15.55 6.53 39.85
C GLU A 26 -15.88 7.51 40.99
N ARG A 27 -17.01 8.23 40.93
CA ARG A 27 -17.46 9.09 42.05
C ARG A 27 -17.69 8.28 43.33
N ARG A 28 -18.34 7.12 43.23
CA ARG A 28 -18.54 6.19 44.35
C ARG A 28 -17.23 5.66 44.94
N ARG A 29 -16.23 5.37 44.10
CA ARG A 29 -14.88 4.96 44.56
C ARG A 29 -14.13 6.08 45.27
N GLN A 30 -14.29 7.33 44.86
CA GLN A 30 -13.69 8.49 45.55
C GLN A 30 -14.33 8.75 46.93
N GLU A 31 -15.64 8.58 47.06
CA GLU A 31 -16.35 8.67 48.35
C GLU A 31 -15.95 7.55 49.33
N LEU A 32 -15.78 6.32 48.84
CA LEU A 32 -15.25 5.19 49.62
C LEU A 32 -13.78 5.38 50.06
N ARG A 33 -12.96 6.10 49.28
CA ARG A 33 -11.59 6.46 49.67
C ARG A 33 -11.56 7.53 50.76
N ARG A 34 -12.49 8.49 50.75
CA ARG A 34 -12.67 9.45 51.86
C ARG A 34 -13.10 8.76 53.15
N PHE A 35 -13.90 7.70 53.04
CA PHE A 35 -14.30 6.84 54.18
C PHE A 35 -13.12 6.10 54.83
N ARG A 36 -12.10 5.68 54.06
CA ARG A 36 -10.88 5.01 54.59
C ARG A 36 -9.89 5.95 55.27
N HIS A 37 -10.02 7.28 55.15
CA HIS A 37 -9.09 8.26 55.72
C HIS A 37 -9.67 9.06 56.90
N GLY A 38 -10.83 8.65 57.43
CA GLY A 38 -11.28 9.09 58.76
C GLY A 38 -11.88 10.49 58.85
N GLU A 39 -12.30 11.10 57.73
CA GLU A 39 -12.91 12.44 57.72
C GLU A 39 -14.43 12.40 57.46
N ALA A 40 -15.23 11.83 58.37
CA ALA A 40 -16.69 12.00 58.33
C ALA A 40 -17.34 11.96 59.74
N LYS A 41 -17.93 13.09 60.17
CA LYS A 41 -18.70 13.24 61.42
C LYS A 41 -20.17 12.85 61.22
N GLY A 42 -20.73 11.97 62.07
CA GLY A 42 -22.18 11.90 62.31
C GLY A 42 -22.79 10.50 62.52
N ARG A 43 -23.05 10.09 63.77
CA ARG A 43 -23.49 8.73 64.21
C ARG A 43 -24.83 8.19 63.65
N LYS A 44 -25.61 8.93 62.85
CA LYS A 44 -26.94 8.46 62.35
C LYS A 44 -26.91 7.89 60.93
N GLU A 45 -25.98 8.30 60.07
CA GLU A 45 -25.79 7.70 58.72
C GLU A 45 -25.05 6.35 58.77
N TYR A 46 -24.33 6.06 59.86
CA TYR A 46 -23.54 4.83 60.01
C TYR A 46 -24.38 3.55 60.00
N LYS A 47 -25.66 3.60 60.41
CA LYS A 47 -26.53 2.42 60.44
C LYS A 47 -27.11 2.08 59.06
N ASN A 48 -27.34 3.09 58.22
CA ASN A 48 -27.85 2.88 56.86
C ASN A 48 -26.72 2.43 55.91
N LEU A 49 -25.50 2.97 56.07
CA LEU A 49 -24.35 2.49 55.29
C LEU A 49 -23.86 1.08 55.68
N THR A 50 -23.99 0.64 56.94
CA THR A 50 -23.65 -0.76 57.30
C THR A 50 -24.68 -1.77 56.81
N LEU A 51 -25.95 -1.36 56.67
CA LEU A 51 -27.01 -2.18 56.07
C LEU A 51 -26.93 -2.19 54.52
N GLU A 52 -26.49 -1.11 53.89
CA GLU A 52 -26.28 -1.08 52.42
C GLU A 52 -24.95 -1.74 52.00
N ALA A 53 -23.90 -1.70 52.85
CA ALA A 53 -22.63 -2.37 52.56
C ALA A 53 -22.69 -3.90 52.73
N SER A 54 -23.70 -4.43 53.42
CA SER A 54 -23.95 -5.88 53.53
C SER A 54 -24.86 -6.43 52.43
N GLY A 55 -25.43 -5.56 51.58
CA GLY A 55 -26.32 -5.93 50.47
C GLY A 55 -25.74 -5.79 49.05
N LEU A 56 -24.44 -5.49 48.91
CA LEU A 56 -23.77 -5.30 47.61
C LEU A 56 -22.81 -6.45 47.27
N GLU A 57 -23.31 -7.67 47.26
CA GLU A 57 -22.73 -8.78 46.49
C GLU A 57 -23.85 -9.43 45.65
N LEU A 58 -24.41 -8.67 44.73
CA LEU A 58 -25.23 -9.17 43.63
C LEU A 58 -24.46 -8.93 42.34
N ILE A 59 -23.84 -9.99 41.83
CA ILE A 59 -23.25 -10.00 40.48
C ILE A 59 -24.43 -10.19 39.52
N GLU A 60 -24.87 -9.13 38.85
CA GLU A 60 -25.85 -9.24 37.76
C GLU A 60 -25.17 -9.87 36.54
N ILE A 61 -25.54 -11.12 36.22
CA ILE A 61 -25.25 -11.77 34.93
C ILE A 61 -26.59 -11.96 34.22
N PHE A 62 -26.83 -11.19 33.16
CA PHE A 62 -28.04 -11.29 32.33
C PHE A 62 -27.86 -12.41 31.29
N ILE A 63 -28.56 -13.55 31.44
CA ILE A 63 -28.75 -14.56 30.39
C ILE A 63 -30.20 -15.09 30.48
N GLY A 64 -31.07 -14.69 29.55
CA GLY A 64 -32.49 -15.10 29.55
C GLY A 64 -33.29 -14.49 30.72
N ASN A 65 -34.62 -14.62 30.69
CA ASN A 65 -35.55 -14.05 31.69
C ASN A 65 -35.42 -14.68 33.11
N THR A 66 -34.23 -14.71 33.70
CA THR A 66 -33.95 -15.44 34.94
C THR A 66 -33.21 -14.55 35.93
N PHE A 67 -33.84 -14.28 37.07
CA PHE A 67 -33.23 -13.55 38.19
C PHE A 67 -32.46 -14.52 39.10
N TRP A 68 -31.29 -14.09 39.56
CA TRP A 68 -30.43 -14.84 40.49
C TRP A 68 -30.45 -14.19 41.87
N VAL A 69 -30.77 -14.97 42.90
CA VAL A 69 -30.82 -14.49 44.29
C VAL A 69 -29.85 -15.32 45.15
N PRO A 70 -28.95 -14.70 45.94
CA PRO A 70 -28.06 -15.41 46.85
C PRO A 70 -28.82 -16.20 47.92
N SER A 71 -28.28 -17.37 48.30
CA SER A 71 -28.88 -18.36 49.23
C SER A 71 -29.15 -17.86 50.67
N ASN A 72 -28.73 -16.64 51.00
CA ASN A 72 -28.80 -16.09 52.36
C ASN A 72 -30.15 -15.43 52.67
N TYR A 73 -31.06 -15.32 51.70
CA TYR A 73 -32.39 -14.74 51.87
C TYR A 73 -33.45 -15.83 52.08
N LYS A 74 -34.24 -15.71 53.16
CA LYS A 74 -35.43 -16.54 53.35
C LYS A 74 -36.53 -16.09 52.39
N GLU A 75 -37.26 -17.05 51.82
CA GLU A 75 -38.35 -16.86 50.85
C GLU A 75 -39.38 -15.78 51.28
N SER A 76 -39.63 -15.68 52.60
CA SER A 76 -40.52 -14.68 53.19
C SER A 76 -40.04 -13.22 53.11
N GLN A 77 -38.75 -12.97 52.83
CA GLN A 77 -38.20 -11.62 52.70
C GLN A 77 -38.23 -11.09 51.26
N LEU A 78 -38.41 -11.95 50.26
CA LEU A 78 -38.37 -11.59 48.84
C LEU A 78 -39.74 -11.11 48.31
N HIS A 79 -40.84 -11.60 48.89
CA HIS A 79 -42.21 -11.22 48.52
C HIS A 79 -42.56 -9.73 48.75
N HIS A 80 -41.80 -9.03 49.59
CA HIS A 80 -42.03 -7.61 49.86
C HIS A 80 -41.33 -6.66 48.87
N ILE A 81 -40.41 -7.16 48.03
CA ILE A 81 -39.55 -6.31 47.18
C ILE A 81 -39.94 -6.41 45.70
N PHE A 82 -40.42 -7.56 45.21
CA PHE A 82 -40.95 -7.71 43.85
C PHE A 82 -42.11 -8.72 43.79
N PRO A 83 -43.25 -8.43 43.12
CA PRO A 83 -44.27 -9.43 42.84
C PRO A 83 -43.79 -10.30 41.66
N LEU A 84 -43.33 -11.53 41.93
CA LEU A 84 -42.75 -12.41 40.91
C LEU A 84 -43.63 -13.66 40.67
N PRO A 85 -43.75 -14.16 39.41
CA PRO A 85 -44.55 -15.35 39.06
C PRO A 85 -43.87 -16.70 39.39
N GLU A 86 -44.71 -17.74 39.51
CA GLU A 86 -44.58 -18.99 40.30
C GLU A 86 -43.50 -20.05 39.97
N LYS A 87 -42.42 -19.80 39.20
CA LYS A 87 -41.41 -20.86 38.96
C LYS A 87 -39.97 -20.35 38.95
N TYR A 88 -39.21 -20.70 40.01
CA TYR A 88 -37.75 -20.57 40.05
C TYR A 88 -37.06 -21.91 40.31
N LEU A 89 -35.91 -22.11 39.66
CA LEU A 89 -34.99 -23.21 39.89
C LEU A 89 -33.97 -22.73 40.94
N TYR A 90 -34.03 -23.24 42.17
CA TYR A 90 -33.04 -22.93 43.20
C TYR A 90 -31.81 -23.83 43.04
N LEU A 91 -30.63 -23.23 42.86
CA LEU A 91 -29.33 -23.93 42.91
C LEU A 91 -28.60 -23.50 44.18
N ASP A 92 -28.37 -24.46 45.08
CA ASP A 92 -27.68 -24.29 46.36
C ASP A 92 -26.16 -24.39 46.15
N PHE A 93 -25.43 -23.27 46.27
CA PHE A 93 -23.98 -23.22 46.04
C PHE A 93 -23.21 -23.38 47.36
N ARG A 94 -22.55 -24.52 47.54
CA ARG A 94 -21.88 -24.87 48.80
C ARG A 94 -20.41 -24.44 48.86
N SER A 95 -19.81 -23.97 47.77
CA SER A 95 -18.40 -23.55 47.78
C SER A 95 -18.05 -22.51 46.71
N CYS A 96 -17.06 -21.63 46.96
CA CYS A 96 -16.48 -20.73 45.94
C CYS A 96 -15.97 -21.49 44.69
N HIS A 97 -15.70 -22.79 44.83
CA HIS A 97 -15.28 -23.67 43.76
C HIS A 97 -16.39 -23.88 42.71
N ASP A 98 -17.65 -23.93 43.13
CA ASP A 98 -18.79 -24.13 42.23
C ASP A 98 -19.06 -22.89 41.35
N ILE A 99 -18.85 -21.69 41.93
CA ILE A 99 -18.96 -20.42 41.19
C ILE A 99 -17.82 -20.28 40.17
N LEU A 100 -16.59 -20.59 40.57
CA LEU A 100 -15.43 -20.60 39.65
C LEU A 100 -15.62 -21.61 38.51
N PHE A 101 -16.17 -22.78 38.80
CA PHE A 101 -16.47 -23.80 37.80
C PHE A 101 -17.51 -23.32 36.78
N ILE A 102 -18.58 -22.65 37.23
CA ILE A 102 -19.59 -22.08 36.33
C ILE A 102 -18.99 -20.95 35.48
N ILE A 103 -18.25 -20.02 36.08
CA ILE A 103 -17.58 -18.94 35.34
C ILE A 103 -16.66 -19.53 34.26
N PHE A 104 -15.85 -20.53 34.62
CA PHE A 104 -14.96 -21.20 33.67
C PHE A 104 -15.75 -21.92 32.56
N THR A 105 -16.86 -22.56 32.89
CA THR A 105 -17.72 -23.24 31.91
C THR A 105 -18.38 -22.25 30.95
N VAL A 106 -18.92 -21.14 31.47
CA VAL A 106 -19.53 -20.08 30.65
C VAL A 106 -18.49 -19.42 29.75
N LEU A 107 -17.29 -19.12 30.26
CA LEU A 107 -16.19 -18.59 29.46
C LEU A 107 -15.77 -19.56 28.35
N ASN A 108 -15.71 -20.87 28.61
CA ASN A 108 -15.43 -21.88 27.60
C ASN A 108 -16.53 -21.96 26.53
N ILE A 109 -17.81 -21.91 26.94
CA ILE A 109 -18.93 -21.90 25.99
C ILE A 109 -18.88 -20.66 25.10
N ILE A 110 -18.63 -19.47 25.68
CA ILE A 110 -18.47 -18.22 24.93
C ILE A 110 -17.30 -18.36 23.94
N TYR A 111 -16.17 -18.88 24.40
CA TYR A 111 -14.99 -19.11 23.55
C TYR A 111 -15.31 -20.05 22.38
N ILE A 112 -16.00 -21.17 22.62
CA ILE A 112 -16.41 -22.12 21.57
C ILE A 112 -17.37 -21.46 20.57
N ILE A 113 -18.38 -20.72 21.06
CA ILE A 113 -19.32 -20.01 20.19
C ILE A 113 -18.57 -18.97 19.34
N MET A 114 -17.64 -18.22 19.92
CA MET A 114 -16.81 -17.28 19.20
C MET A 114 -15.97 -17.98 18.13
N ALA A 115 -15.30 -19.10 18.45
CA ALA A 115 -14.50 -19.86 17.51
C ALA A 115 -15.34 -20.40 16.32
N ILE A 116 -16.52 -20.97 16.60
CA ILE A 116 -17.44 -21.45 15.54
C ILE A 116 -17.92 -20.30 14.67
N THR A 117 -18.26 -19.16 15.27
CA THR A 117 -18.71 -17.98 14.54
C THR A 117 -17.60 -17.44 13.64
N MET A 118 -16.35 -17.47 14.12
CA MET A 118 -15.19 -17.04 13.34
C MET A 118 -14.88 -17.97 12.19
N SER A 119 -14.88 -19.29 12.41
CA SER A 119 -14.71 -20.28 11.35
C SER A 119 -15.75 -20.09 10.23
N LYS A 120 -17.04 -19.93 10.58
CA LYS A 120 -18.10 -19.65 9.59
C LYS A 120 -17.93 -18.33 8.87
N LEU A 121 -17.42 -17.29 9.55
CA LEU A 121 -17.14 -16.01 8.91
C LEU A 121 -16.02 -16.16 7.86
N VAL A 122 -14.92 -16.84 8.21
CA VAL A 122 -13.81 -17.09 7.30
C VAL A 122 -14.29 -17.90 6.09
N GLU A 123 -15.05 -18.96 6.30
CA GLU A 123 -15.63 -19.77 5.22
C GLU A 123 -16.51 -18.92 4.28
N LYS A 124 -17.36 -18.04 4.82
CA LYS A 124 -18.18 -17.12 4.02
C LYS A 124 -17.33 -16.15 3.20
N ILE A 125 -16.25 -15.62 3.77
CA ILE A 125 -15.32 -14.72 3.06
C ILE A 125 -14.62 -15.49 1.93
N MET A 126 -14.14 -16.70 2.20
CA MET A 126 -13.45 -17.56 1.22
C MET A 126 -14.36 -17.93 0.04
N THR A 127 -15.63 -18.25 0.30
CA THR A 127 -16.61 -18.53 -0.75
C THR A 127 -16.86 -17.30 -1.63
N GLY A 128 -17.00 -16.11 -1.04
CA GLY A 128 -17.09 -14.87 -1.80
C GLY A 128 -15.85 -14.60 -2.66
N ALA A 129 -14.66 -14.83 -2.11
CA ALA A 129 -13.41 -14.74 -2.87
C ALA A 129 -13.35 -15.76 -4.03
N MET A 130 -13.88 -16.98 -3.83
CA MET A 130 -13.95 -17.99 -4.89
C MET A 130 -14.86 -17.54 -6.04
N GLU A 131 -15.98 -16.88 -5.75
CA GLU A 131 -16.87 -16.29 -6.75
C GLU A 131 -16.18 -15.15 -7.51
N GLU A 132 -15.52 -14.24 -6.80
CA GLU A 132 -14.72 -13.14 -7.39
C GLU A 132 -13.64 -13.69 -8.33
N LYS A 133 -12.91 -14.72 -7.91
CA LYS A 133 -11.92 -15.42 -8.74
C LYS A 133 -12.54 -15.91 -10.05
N LYS A 134 -13.69 -16.58 -9.99
CA LYS A 134 -14.38 -17.10 -11.19
C LYS A 134 -14.83 -15.98 -12.11
N GLU A 135 -15.36 -14.89 -11.55
CA GLU A 135 -15.80 -13.74 -12.31
C GLU A 135 -14.63 -13.08 -13.05
N ILE A 136 -13.51 -12.82 -12.36
CA ILE A 136 -12.30 -12.27 -12.98
C ILE A 136 -11.85 -13.18 -14.11
N LEU A 137 -11.62 -14.47 -13.87
CA LEU A 137 -11.13 -15.39 -14.90
C LEU A 137 -12.07 -15.57 -16.10
N SER A 138 -13.37 -15.28 -15.96
CA SER A 138 -14.33 -15.35 -17.06
C SER A 138 -14.25 -14.16 -18.04
N ARG A 139 -13.65 -13.04 -17.62
CA ARG A 139 -13.58 -11.81 -18.41
C ARG A 139 -12.40 -11.84 -19.37
N LYS A 140 -12.54 -11.14 -20.50
CA LYS A 140 -11.44 -10.93 -21.44
C LYS A 140 -10.60 -9.73 -21.00
N TYR A 141 -9.31 -9.96 -20.78
CA TYR A 141 -8.35 -8.90 -20.44
C TYR A 141 -7.32 -8.68 -21.54
N VAL A 142 -6.61 -7.56 -21.44
CA VAL A 142 -5.44 -7.28 -22.28
C VAL A 142 -4.28 -8.16 -21.84
N ASP A 143 -3.62 -8.80 -22.80
CA ASP A 143 -2.42 -9.59 -22.54
C ASP A 143 -1.29 -8.72 -21.99
N ARG A 144 -0.96 -8.97 -20.73
CA ARG A 144 0.09 -8.27 -19.99
C ARG A 144 1.48 -8.74 -20.39
N GLU A 145 2.42 -7.81 -20.50
CA GLU A 145 3.84 -8.13 -20.70
C GLU A 145 4.43 -8.83 -19.48
N GLY A 146 5.33 -9.78 -19.71
CA GLY A 146 5.99 -10.54 -18.63
C GLY A 146 5.11 -11.61 -17.95
N LEU A 147 3.92 -11.90 -18.48
CA LEU A 147 3.06 -12.96 -17.95
C LEU A 147 3.69 -14.35 -18.08
N GLN A 148 4.40 -14.61 -19.18
CA GLN A 148 5.09 -15.90 -19.37
C GLN A 148 6.23 -16.08 -18.38
N GLU A 149 7.08 -15.07 -18.20
CA GLU A 149 8.16 -15.11 -17.21
C GLU A 149 7.63 -15.30 -15.77
N PHE A 150 6.45 -14.75 -15.47
CA PHE A 150 5.77 -15.00 -14.20
C PHE A 150 5.29 -16.44 -14.08
N ARG A 151 4.69 -17.02 -15.13
CA ARG A 151 4.34 -18.46 -15.16
C ARG A 151 5.56 -19.35 -14.96
N ASP A 152 6.68 -18.98 -15.55
CA ASP A 152 7.95 -19.71 -15.39
C ASP A 152 8.46 -19.61 -13.94
N SER A 153 8.30 -18.46 -13.27
CA SER A 153 8.73 -18.29 -11.87
C SER A 153 7.89 -19.11 -10.88
N LEU A 154 6.63 -19.45 -11.22
CA LEU A 154 5.77 -20.35 -10.44
C LEU A 154 6.27 -21.81 -10.39
N GLN A 155 7.19 -22.19 -11.28
CA GLN A 155 7.85 -23.50 -11.23
C GLN A 155 8.80 -23.62 -10.05
N SER A 156 9.41 -22.50 -9.64
CA SER A 156 10.26 -22.46 -8.45
C SER A 156 9.45 -22.61 -7.15
N SER A 157 10.13 -23.01 -6.07
CA SER A 157 9.54 -23.01 -4.73
C SER A 157 9.61 -21.63 -4.05
N LEU A 158 10.04 -20.58 -4.76
CA LEU A 158 10.13 -19.24 -4.18
C LEU A 158 8.73 -18.64 -4.00
N VAL A 159 8.57 -17.81 -2.97
CA VAL A 159 7.36 -16.99 -2.82
C VAL A 159 7.35 -15.94 -3.93
N ASN A 160 6.32 -15.93 -4.75
CA ASN A 160 6.18 -14.98 -5.85
C ASN A 160 5.48 -13.73 -5.33
N ILE A 161 6.17 -12.59 -5.36
CA ILE A 161 5.69 -11.31 -4.86
C ILE A 161 5.40 -10.41 -6.05
N VAL A 162 4.18 -9.92 -6.16
CA VAL A 162 3.73 -9.01 -7.21
C VAL A 162 3.44 -7.64 -6.60
N ALA A 163 4.35 -6.69 -6.76
CA ALA A 163 4.26 -5.36 -6.18
C ALA A 163 4.04 -4.29 -7.24
N GLY A 164 3.59 -3.10 -6.83
CA GLY A 164 3.36 -1.97 -7.73
C GLY A 164 2.25 -1.05 -7.24
N PRO A 165 2.00 0.08 -7.93
CA PRO A 165 1.07 1.09 -7.44
C PRO A 165 -0.37 0.56 -7.37
N ARG A 166 -1.20 1.23 -6.56
CA ARG A 166 -2.63 0.95 -6.47
C ARG A 166 -3.26 1.04 -7.87
N ARG A 167 -4.14 0.11 -8.21
CA ARG A 167 -4.82 0.02 -9.53
C ARG A 167 -3.92 -0.21 -10.76
N ALA A 168 -2.69 -0.70 -10.59
CA ALA A 168 -1.88 -1.19 -11.72
C ALA A 168 -2.37 -2.51 -12.37
N GLY A 169 -3.39 -3.15 -11.78
CA GLY A 169 -3.88 -4.46 -12.21
C GLY A 169 -3.04 -5.64 -11.69
N LYS A 170 -2.44 -5.54 -10.49
CA LYS A 170 -1.63 -6.61 -9.86
C LYS A 170 -2.40 -7.90 -9.61
N SER A 171 -3.61 -7.78 -9.07
CA SER A 171 -4.49 -8.91 -8.77
C SER A 171 -4.88 -9.63 -10.06
N VAL A 172 -5.32 -8.88 -11.06
CA VAL A 172 -5.65 -9.39 -12.41
C VAL A 172 -4.43 -10.04 -13.07
N PHE A 173 -3.26 -9.40 -13.02
CA PHE A 173 -2.01 -9.98 -13.54
C PHE A 173 -1.70 -11.34 -12.91
N SER A 174 -1.82 -11.44 -11.59
CA SER A 174 -1.56 -12.67 -10.85
C SER A 174 -2.58 -13.77 -11.17
N MET A 175 -3.87 -13.42 -11.26
CA MET A 175 -4.94 -14.33 -11.67
C MET A 175 -4.71 -14.91 -13.07
N LEU A 176 -4.39 -14.06 -14.06
CA LEU A 176 -4.09 -14.49 -15.43
C LEU A 176 -2.84 -15.36 -15.51
N GLY A 177 -1.87 -15.11 -14.63
CA GLY A 177 -0.66 -15.92 -14.51
C GLY A 177 -0.95 -17.31 -13.95
N LEU A 178 -1.92 -17.41 -13.04
CA LEU A 178 -2.37 -18.64 -12.40
C LEU A 178 -3.50 -19.35 -13.14
N ASP A 179 -3.98 -18.77 -14.25
CA ASP A 179 -5.05 -19.35 -15.03
C ASP A 179 -4.69 -20.77 -15.52
N GLY A 180 -5.65 -21.69 -15.42
CA GLY A 180 -5.45 -23.12 -15.65
C GLY A 180 -4.81 -23.90 -14.49
N ALA A 181 -4.33 -23.25 -13.42
CA ALA A 181 -3.84 -23.94 -12.22
C ALA A 181 -4.95 -24.10 -11.16
N ASP A 182 -4.85 -25.16 -10.34
CA ASP A 182 -5.68 -25.30 -9.14
C ASP A 182 -5.06 -24.51 -7.98
N PHE A 183 -5.70 -23.42 -7.58
CA PHE A 183 -5.20 -22.51 -6.54
C PHE A 183 -6.32 -21.93 -5.67
N ALA A 184 -6.01 -21.71 -4.40
CA ALA A 184 -6.85 -20.95 -3.48
C ALA A 184 -6.62 -19.44 -3.62
N TYR A 185 -7.67 -18.64 -3.51
CA TYR A 185 -7.59 -17.18 -3.55
C TYR A 185 -8.23 -16.56 -2.31
N LEU A 186 -7.55 -15.55 -1.76
CA LEU A 186 -8.05 -14.76 -0.64
C LEU A 186 -7.56 -13.31 -0.76
N ASN A 187 -8.48 -12.37 -0.61
CA ASN A 187 -8.21 -10.94 -0.64
C ASN A 187 -8.29 -10.32 0.75
N PHE A 188 -7.19 -9.70 1.21
CA PHE A 188 -7.08 -9.07 2.53
C PHE A 188 -7.49 -7.59 2.57
N ASP A 189 -8.03 -7.02 1.48
CA ASP A 189 -8.75 -5.74 1.53
C ASP A 189 -10.10 -5.85 2.27
N ASP A 190 -10.61 -7.06 2.51
CA ASP A 190 -11.82 -7.27 3.31
C ASP A 190 -11.58 -6.97 4.80
N ASP A 191 -12.20 -5.89 5.29
CA ASP A 191 -12.09 -5.43 6.68
C ASP A 191 -12.48 -6.52 7.71
N ARG A 192 -13.30 -7.51 7.34
CA ARG A 192 -13.70 -8.61 8.22
C ARG A 192 -12.53 -9.55 8.51
N LEU A 193 -11.59 -9.71 7.59
CA LEU A 193 -10.38 -10.54 7.80
C LEU A 193 -9.42 -9.91 8.80
N ARG A 194 -9.48 -8.58 9.02
CA ARG A 194 -8.66 -7.91 10.04
C ARG A 194 -9.00 -8.34 11.46
N GLN A 195 -10.20 -8.91 11.66
CA GLN A 195 -10.64 -9.41 12.97
C GLN A 195 -10.13 -10.83 13.24
N VAL A 196 -9.59 -11.52 12.24
CA VAL A 196 -9.05 -12.87 12.38
C VAL A 196 -7.72 -12.79 13.13
N SER A 197 -7.74 -13.20 14.39
CA SER A 197 -6.56 -13.21 15.26
C SER A 197 -5.69 -14.44 15.07
N ASN A 198 -6.29 -15.58 14.71
CA ASN A 198 -5.58 -16.84 14.49
C ASN A 198 -5.44 -17.15 12.99
N THR A 199 -4.21 -17.15 12.51
CA THR A 199 -3.91 -17.48 11.10
C THR A 199 -4.18 -18.94 10.73
N ASP A 200 -4.27 -19.87 11.70
CA ASP A 200 -4.64 -21.26 11.39
C ASP A 200 -6.11 -21.37 10.95
N ASP A 201 -7.01 -20.51 11.44
CA ASP A 201 -8.41 -20.45 11.00
C ASP A 201 -8.51 -20.11 9.50
N ILE A 202 -7.60 -19.28 8.99
CA ILE A 202 -7.48 -18.95 7.56
C ILE A 202 -7.12 -20.20 6.76
N VAL A 203 -6.18 -21.01 7.26
CA VAL A 203 -5.75 -22.25 6.59
C VAL A 203 -6.87 -23.28 6.58
N GLU A 204 -7.58 -23.43 7.70
CA GLU A 204 -8.75 -24.33 7.78
C GLU A 204 -9.84 -23.93 6.79
N GLY A 205 -10.16 -22.63 6.69
CA GLY A 205 -11.12 -22.12 5.72
C GLY A 205 -10.68 -22.31 4.26
N ILE A 206 -9.38 -22.18 3.97
CA ILE A 206 -8.84 -22.51 2.64
C ILE A 206 -9.05 -23.99 2.33
N VAL A 207 -8.75 -24.87 3.29
CA VAL A 207 -8.89 -26.32 3.10
C VAL A 207 -10.35 -26.74 2.97
N SER A 208 -11.27 -26.10 3.69
CA SER A 208 -12.70 -26.42 3.58
C SER A 208 -13.29 -26.04 2.23
N VAL A 209 -12.91 -24.89 1.67
CA VAL A 209 -13.47 -24.35 0.41
C VAL A 209 -12.72 -24.86 -0.83
N TYR A 210 -11.40 -24.89 -0.79
CA TYR A 210 -10.54 -25.23 -1.93
C TYR A 210 -9.91 -26.63 -1.82
N GLY A 211 -10.17 -27.37 -0.75
CA GLY A 211 -9.62 -28.71 -0.54
C GLY A 211 -8.11 -28.70 -0.27
N GLY A 212 -7.40 -29.70 -0.81
CA GLY A 212 -5.98 -29.93 -0.52
C GLY A 212 -4.98 -29.05 -1.28
N THR A 213 -5.43 -28.01 -2.00
CA THR A 213 -4.52 -27.23 -2.86
C THR A 213 -3.38 -26.59 -2.07
N LYS A 214 -2.17 -26.67 -2.63
CA LYS A 214 -0.94 -26.10 -2.04
C LYS A 214 -0.52 -24.80 -2.70
N LEU A 215 -1.18 -24.38 -3.77
CA LEU A 215 -0.95 -23.11 -4.44
C LEU A 215 -1.96 -22.09 -3.91
N ILE A 216 -1.47 -21.03 -3.29
CA ILE A 216 -2.33 -19.99 -2.70
C ILE A 216 -1.93 -18.63 -3.24
N PHE A 217 -2.93 -17.87 -3.67
CA PHE A 217 -2.82 -16.47 -4.01
C PHE A 217 -3.44 -15.61 -2.91
N PHE A 218 -2.60 -14.81 -2.25
CA PHE A 218 -3.02 -13.80 -1.28
C PHE A 218 -2.94 -12.39 -1.87
N ASP A 219 -4.09 -11.71 -1.98
CA ASP A 219 -4.17 -10.35 -2.47
C ASP A 219 -4.11 -9.33 -1.32
N GLU A 220 -3.35 -8.25 -1.51
CA GLU A 220 -3.14 -7.17 -0.54
C GLU A 220 -2.76 -7.68 0.88
N ILE A 221 -1.90 -8.70 0.94
CA ILE A 221 -1.50 -9.44 2.15
C ILE A 221 -0.99 -8.54 3.29
N GLN A 222 -0.44 -7.37 2.96
CA GLN A 222 0.08 -6.41 3.93
C GLN A 222 -0.99 -5.82 4.85
N ASN A 223 -2.28 -6.02 4.56
CA ASN A 223 -3.37 -5.64 5.45
C ASN A 223 -3.56 -6.62 6.61
N LEU A 224 -3.02 -7.85 6.51
CA LEU A 224 -2.98 -8.80 7.61
C LEU A 224 -1.83 -8.44 8.55
N SER A 225 -2.12 -8.36 9.85
CA SER A 225 -1.08 -8.12 10.85
C SER A 225 -0.20 -9.35 11.03
N GLY A 226 1.13 -9.18 11.02
CA GLY A 226 2.09 -10.28 11.18
C GLY A 226 2.12 -11.27 10.01
N TRP A 227 1.69 -10.83 8.82
CA TRP A 227 1.57 -11.65 7.63
C TRP A 227 2.90 -12.29 7.19
N GLU A 228 4.05 -11.70 7.52
CA GLU A 228 5.37 -12.20 7.15
C GLU A 228 5.65 -13.57 7.81
N LEU A 229 5.29 -13.72 9.08
CA LEU A 229 5.43 -14.96 9.84
C LEU A 229 4.46 -16.02 9.30
N PHE A 230 3.25 -15.61 8.94
CA PHE A 230 2.24 -16.48 8.34
C PHE A 230 2.70 -17.05 6.99
N VAL A 231 3.17 -16.20 6.08
CA VAL A 231 3.71 -16.60 4.78
C VAL A 231 4.92 -17.53 4.95
N ASN A 232 5.84 -17.23 5.88
CA ASN A 232 6.99 -18.11 6.15
C ASN A 232 6.56 -19.48 6.70
N LYS A 233 5.57 -19.51 7.62
CA LYS A 233 5.01 -20.74 8.17
C LYS A 233 4.41 -21.61 7.07
N LEU A 234 3.64 -21.03 6.15
CA LEU A 234 3.05 -21.74 5.00
C LEU A 234 4.12 -22.21 4.02
N HIS A 235 5.08 -21.36 3.68
CA HIS A 235 6.20 -21.72 2.80
C HIS A 235 6.96 -22.94 3.31
N ARG A 236 7.28 -23.00 4.61
CA ARG A 236 7.94 -24.16 5.26
C ARG A 236 7.08 -25.43 5.26
N ARG A 237 5.76 -25.29 5.22
CA ARG A 237 4.80 -26.40 5.09
C ARG A 237 4.63 -26.88 3.64
N GLY A 238 5.42 -26.36 2.70
CA GLY A 238 5.43 -26.76 1.30
C GLY A 238 4.37 -26.07 0.44
N TYR A 239 3.76 -24.99 0.92
CA TYR A 239 2.84 -24.20 0.09
C TYR A 239 3.61 -23.35 -0.93
N LYS A 240 3.11 -23.31 -2.16
CA LYS A 240 3.50 -22.35 -3.18
C LYS A 240 2.65 -21.10 -3.01
N LEU A 241 3.29 -19.95 -2.88
CA LEU A 241 2.60 -18.71 -2.52
C LEU A 241 2.83 -17.67 -3.60
N VAL A 242 1.73 -17.09 -4.07
CA VAL A 242 1.70 -15.83 -4.81
C VAL A 242 1.11 -14.80 -3.87
N ILE A 243 1.78 -13.66 -3.72
CA ILE A 243 1.30 -12.57 -2.88
C ILE A 243 1.38 -11.26 -3.66
N THR A 244 0.40 -10.38 -3.47
CA THR A 244 0.45 -9.02 -4.00
C THR A 244 0.47 -7.99 -2.89
N GLY A 245 0.83 -6.77 -3.25
CA GLY A 245 0.51 -5.61 -2.44
C GLY A 245 0.94 -4.31 -3.07
N SER A 246 0.32 -3.24 -2.60
CA SER A 246 0.43 -1.89 -3.14
C SER A 246 1.65 -1.10 -2.64
N ASN A 247 2.52 -1.71 -1.84
CA ASN A 247 3.65 -1.04 -1.17
C ASN A 247 4.99 -1.71 -1.50
N SER A 248 6.01 -0.93 -1.82
CA SER A 248 7.37 -1.41 -2.11
C SER A 248 8.08 -1.98 -0.87
N LYS A 249 7.59 -1.68 0.34
CA LYS A 249 8.02 -2.31 1.61
C LYS A 249 7.61 -3.76 1.80
N LEU A 250 6.81 -4.36 0.90
CA LEU A 250 6.68 -5.83 0.78
C LEU A 250 8.05 -6.55 0.65
N LEU A 251 9.15 -5.80 0.51
CA LEU A 251 10.51 -6.31 0.43
C LEU A 251 11.50 -5.57 1.34
N SER A 252 11.03 -4.69 2.21
CA SER A 252 11.92 -3.87 3.04
C SER A 252 12.77 -4.72 3.97
N ARG A 253 13.88 -4.15 4.48
CA ARG A 253 14.85 -4.81 5.37
C ARG A 253 14.21 -5.53 6.57
N GLU A 254 13.01 -5.17 7.01
CA GLU A 254 12.29 -5.88 8.08
C GLU A 254 11.82 -7.28 7.64
N MET A 255 11.49 -7.47 6.36
CA MET A 255 11.21 -8.78 5.75
C MET A 255 12.45 -9.64 5.53
N SER A 256 13.65 -9.03 5.57
CA SER A 256 14.92 -9.74 5.41
C SER A 256 15.25 -10.72 6.55
N GLY A 257 14.42 -10.80 7.60
CA GLY A 257 14.50 -11.89 8.58
C GLY A 257 13.69 -13.13 8.19
N ALA A 258 12.48 -12.93 7.67
CA ALA A 258 11.50 -14.00 7.48
C ALA A 258 11.55 -14.66 6.09
N LEU A 259 11.75 -13.88 5.01
CA LEU A 259 11.67 -14.37 3.62
C LEU A 259 12.95 -14.10 2.81
N THR A 260 14.06 -13.78 3.46
CA THR A 260 15.28 -13.32 2.79
C THR A 260 15.88 -14.40 1.88
N GLY A 261 15.98 -14.07 0.60
CA GLY A 261 16.43 -14.97 -0.47
C GLY A 261 15.42 -16.05 -0.89
N ARG A 262 14.21 -16.10 -0.32
CA ARG A 262 13.16 -17.11 -0.62
C ARG A 262 11.99 -16.56 -1.41
N HIS A 263 12.20 -15.49 -2.16
CA HIS A 263 11.16 -14.83 -2.92
C HIS A 263 11.65 -14.38 -4.30
N CYS A 264 10.71 -14.25 -5.23
CA CYS A 264 10.89 -13.61 -6.52
C CYS A 264 9.98 -12.38 -6.56
N LEU A 265 10.55 -11.19 -6.78
CA LEU A 265 9.77 -9.97 -6.97
C LEU A 265 9.49 -9.76 -8.44
N ARG A 266 8.23 -9.45 -8.74
CA ARG A 266 7.81 -8.85 -10.00
C ARG A 266 7.09 -7.54 -9.73
N GLU A 267 7.57 -6.49 -10.38
CA GLU A 267 6.92 -5.18 -10.32
C GLU A 267 5.95 -5.05 -11.49
N VAL A 268 4.71 -4.67 -11.19
CA VAL A 268 3.64 -4.45 -12.16
C VAL A 268 3.28 -2.98 -12.14
N PHE A 269 3.64 -2.29 -13.22
CA PHE A 269 3.31 -0.89 -13.46
C PHE A 269 1.95 -0.76 -14.17
N PRO A 270 1.41 0.46 -14.28
CA PRO A 270 0.38 0.76 -15.28
C PRO A 270 0.83 0.33 -16.68
N PHE A 271 -0.14 0.18 -17.58
CA PHE A 271 0.08 -0.38 -18.91
C PHE A 271 1.28 0.24 -19.61
N SER A 272 2.11 -0.60 -20.23
CA SER A 272 3.11 -0.15 -21.19
C SER A 272 2.45 0.47 -22.41
N PHE A 273 3.23 1.20 -23.21
CA PHE A 273 2.69 1.75 -24.44
C PHE A 273 2.20 0.65 -25.39
N ALA A 274 2.90 -0.49 -25.43
CA ALA A 274 2.45 -1.67 -26.19
C ALA A 274 1.12 -2.22 -25.65
N GLU A 275 0.98 -2.38 -24.33
CA GLU A 275 -0.29 -2.81 -23.70
C GLU A 275 -1.42 -1.80 -23.95
N PHE A 276 -1.12 -0.50 -23.89
CA PHE A 276 -2.08 0.57 -24.18
C PHE A 276 -2.56 0.51 -25.64
N LEU A 277 -1.67 0.32 -26.61
CA LEU A 277 -2.07 0.23 -28.03
C LEU A 277 -3.04 -0.93 -28.28
N LYS A 278 -2.86 -2.08 -27.60
CA LYS A 278 -3.81 -3.20 -27.67
C LYS A 278 -5.21 -2.79 -27.21
N THR A 279 -5.35 -1.91 -26.21
CA THR A 279 -6.66 -1.39 -25.78
C THR A 279 -7.31 -0.52 -26.84
N CYS A 280 -6.52 0.21 -27.63
CA CYS A 280 -6.99 1.02 -28.73
C CYS A 280 -7.29 0.21 -30.00
N SER A 281 -7.22 -1.13 -29.95
CA SER A 281 -7.30 -2.02 -31.12
C SER A 281 -6.25 -1.70 -32.19
N CYS A 282 -5.09 -1.20 -31.76
CA CYS A 282 -3.93 -0.92 -32.58
C CYS A 282 -2.83 -1.93 -32.25
N ASP A 283 -2.42 -2.77 -33.20
CA ASP A 283 -1.27 -3.67 -33.03
C ASP A 283 -0.12 -3.18 -33.91
N TYR A 284 0.77 -2.38 -33.30
CA TYR A 284 1.98 -1.88 -33.95
C TYR A 284 3.19 -2.55 -33.33
N LYS A 285 4.11 -3.03 -34.16
CA LYS A 285 5.37 -3.66 -33.73
C LYS A 285 6.58 -2.82 -34.16
N ALA A 286 7.67 -2.96 -33.41
CA ALA A 286 8.94 -2.38 -33.79
C ALA A 286 9.41 -2.98 -35.12
N GLY A 287 9.53 -2.15 -36.16
CA GLY A 287 9.98 -2.56 -37.49
C GLY A 287 8.88 -2.68 -38.55
N ASP A 288 7.60 -2.49 -38.18
CA ASP A 288 6.52 -2.44 -39.16
C ASP A 288 6.73 -1.31 -40.17
N ALA A 289 6.44 -1.57 -41.44
CA ALA A 289 6.42 -0.53 -42.46
C ALA A 289 5.28 0.45 -42.17
N MET A 290 5.65 1.69 -41.80
CA MET A 290 4.70 2.74 -41.44
C MET A 290 4.38 3.61 -42.64
N SER A 291 3.12 3.58 -43.09
CA SER A 291 2.62 4.66 -43.95
C SER A 291 2.53 5.96 -43.13
N PRO A 292 2.53 7.14 -43.79
CA PRO A 292 2.38 8.42 -43.11
C PRO A 292 1.13 8.48 -42.21
N GLU A 293 0.03 7.88 -42.63
CA GLU A 293 -1.24 7.84 -41.89
C GLU A 293 -1.11 6.98 -40.62
N LYS A 294 -0.52 5.77 -40.74
CA LYS A 294 -0.27 4.89 -39.59
C LYS A 294 0.66 5.55 -38.58
N LYS A 295 1.72 6.21 -39.07
CA LYS A 295 2.65 6.97 -38.22
C LYS A 295 1.93 8.11 -37.50
N GLY A 296 1.10 8.88 -38.22
CA GLY A 296 0.29 9.95 -37.63
C GLY A 296 -0.64 9.44 -36.52
N ALA A 297 -1.35 8.32 -36.76
CA ALA A 297 -2.22 7.70 -35.77
C ALA A 297 -1.44 7.20 -34.54
N LEU A 298 -0.30 6.54 -34.74
CA LEU A 298 0.57 6.07 -33.66
C LEU A 298 1.09 7.22 -32.80
N LEU A 299 1.55 8.31 -33.42
CA LEU A 299 2.02 9.50 -32.70
C LEU A 299 0.88 10.18 -31.93
N ASN A 300 -0.35 10.13 -32.44
CA ASN A 300 -1.51 10.60 -31.70
C ASN A 300 -1.79 9.73 -30.46
N SER A 301 -1.79 8.40 -30.61
CA SER A 301 -1.90 7.46 -29.49
C SER A 301 -0.79 7.65 -28.46
N LEU A 302 0.44 7.92 -28.90
CA LEU A 302 1.57 8.23 -28.03
C LEU A 302 1.32 9.52 -27.23
N ARG A 303 0.83 10.59 -27.86
CA ARG A 303 0.50 11.84 -27.14
C ARG A 303 -0.60 11.61 -26.10
N THR A 304 -1.63 10.83 -26.44
CA THR A 304 -2.69 10.42 -25.52
C THR A 304 -2.09 9.67 -24.33
N TYR A 305 -1.27 8.65 -24.57
CA TYR A 305 -0.62 7.87 -23.53
C TYR A 305 0.33 8.72 -22.66
N MET A 306 1.13 9.60 -23.26
CA MET A 306 1.99 10.54 -22.55
C MET A 306 1.21 11.53 -21.67
N THR A 307 -0.04 11.82 -22.01
CA THR A 307 -0.87 12.80 -21.29
C THR A 307 -1.71 12.14 -20.22
N PHE A 308 -2.38 11.03 -20.53
CA PHE A 308 -3.36 10.39 -19.65
C PHE A 308 -2.82 9.17 -18.92
N GLY A 309 -1.67 8.64 -19.33
CA GLY A 309 -1.05 7.50 -18.67
C GLY A 309 -1.51 6.14 -19.15
N GLY A 310 -1.08 5.11 -18.42
CA GLY A 310 -1.37 3.70 -18.68
C GLY A 310 -2.29 3.04 -17.65
N PHE A 311 -2.98 3.78 -16.78
CA PHE A 311 -3.85 3.13 -15.79
C PHE A 311 -4.95 2.28 -16.48
N PRO A 312 -5.10 0.99 -16.16
CA PRO A 312 -6.00 0.08 -16.87
C PRO A 312 -7.44 0.57 -16.98
N GLU A 313 -7.99 1.19 -15.92
CA GLU A 313 -9.38 1.62 -15.89
C GLU A 313 -9.68 2.76 -16.87
N LEU A 314 -8.67 3.56 -17.24
CA LEU A 314 -8.84 4.65 -18.22
C LEU A 314 -9.12 4.15 -19.63
N SER A 315 -8.67 2.94 -19.94
CA SER A 315 -8.89 2.31 -21.24
C SER A 315 -10.17 1.47 -21.29
N GLN A 316 -10.75 1.13 -20.14
CA GLN A 316 -11.87 0.20 -20.03
C GLN A 316 -13.21 0.90 -19.81
N GLU A 317 -13.21 2.08 -19.20
CA GLU A 317 -14.42 2.79 -18.81
C GLU A 317 -14.45 4.20 -19.44
N PRO A 318 -15.63 4.71 -19.84
CA PRO A 318 -15.78 6.06 -20.39
C PRO A 318 -15.74 7.12 -19.27
N VAL A 319 -14.60 7.21 -18.59
CA VAL A 319 -14.41 8.06 -17.40
C VAL A 319 -13.63 9.31 -17.77
N ASN A 320 -13.94 10.42 -17.11
CA ASN A 320 -13.07 11.60 -17.16
C ASN A 320 -11.73 11.26 -16.51
N ALA A 321 -10.69 11.08 -17.33
CA ALA A 321 -9.38 10.63 -16.89
C ALA A 321 -8.79 11.51 -15.77
N LYS A 322 -8.93 12.83 -15.89
CA LYS A 322 -8.41 13.77 -14.90
C LYS A 322 -9.08 13.57 -13.53
N SER A 323 -10.41 13.62 -13.49
CA SER A 323 -11.15 13.47 -12.22
C SER A 323 -10.91 12.11 -11.56
N TYR A 324 -10.78 11.05 -12.35
CA TYR A 324 -10.46 9.72 -11.86
C TYR A 324 -9.07 9.65 -11.25
N LEU A 325 -8.06 10.16 -11.94
CA LEU A 325 -6.67 10.13 -11.49
C LEU A 325 -6.45 11.01 -10.26
N ASP A 326 -7.11 12.17 -10.19
CA ASP A 326 -7.10 13.02 -9.00
C ASP A 326 -7.69 12.30 -7.79
N ALA A 327 -8.85 11.66 -7.95
CA ALA A 327 -9.47 10.87 -6.88
C ALA A 327 -8.60 9.66 -6.49
N LEU A 328 -7.96 9.01 -7.45
CA LEU A 328 -7.07 7.88 -7.19
C LEU A 328 -5.83 8.33 -6.41
N PHE A 329 -5.22 9.46 -6.80
CA PHE A 329 -4.08 10.06 -6.11
C PHE A 329 -4.44 10.42 -4.67
N GLU A 330 -5.55 11.14 -4.46
CA GLU A 330 -6.05 11.47 -3.11
C GLU A 330 -6.31 10.23 -2.27
N SER A 331 -6.95 9.20 -2.84
CA SER A 331 -7.22 7.96 -2.13
C SER A 331 -5.94 7.24 -1.71
N THR A 332 -4.91 7.26 -2.57
CA THR A 332 -3.61 6.64 -2.29
C THR A 332 -2.90 7.40 -1.17
N LEU A 333 -2.90 8.73 -1.22
CA LEU A 333 -2.34 9.56 -0.14
C LEU A 333 -3.05 9.32 1.20
N LEU A 334 -4.38 9.30 1.20
CA LEU A 334 -5.13 9.14 2.45
C LEU A 334 -5.01 7.73 3.01
N LYS A 335 -5.34 6.70 2.22
CA LYS A 335 -5.41 5.32 2.71
C LYS A 335 -4.03 4.71 2.88
N ASP A 336 -3.16 4.87 1.88
CA ASP A 336 -1.91 4.12 1.82
C ASP A 336 -0.76 4.85 2.52
N VAL A 337 -0.87 6.18 2.72
CA VAL A 337 0.11 6.97 3.47
C VAL A 337 -0.44 7.46 4.81
N VAL A 338 -1.49 8.30 4.81
CA VAL A 338 -1.94 8.98 6.05
C VAL A 338 -2.40 7.99 7.10
N THR A 339 -3.28 7.06 6.76
CA THR A 339 -3.80 6.04 7.70
C THR A 339 -2.69 5.09 8.14
N ARG A 340 -1.86 4.62 7.21
CA ARG A 340 -0.79 3.65 7.48
C ARG A 340 0.29 4.17 8.41
N TYR A 341 0.83 5.37 8.13
CA TYR A 341 1.90 5.96 8.93
C TYR A 341 1.39 6.90 10.01
N LYS A 342 0.06 6.97 10.22
CA LYS A 342 -0.62 7.84 11.19
C LYS A 342 -0.13 9.29 11.09
N VAL A 343 -0.10 9.79 9.86
CA VAL A 343 0.47 11.12 9.54
C VAL A 343 -0.38 12.22 10.18
N ARG A 344 0.21 12.96 11.13
CA ARG A 344 -0.48 14.03 11.87
C ARG A 344 -0.90 15.21 11.01
N PHE A 345 -0.08 15.60 10.03
CA PHE A 345 -0.30 16.78 9.18
C PHE A 345 -0.57 16.38 7.73
N ALA A 346 -1.73 15.74 7.50
CA ALA A 346 -2.11 15.23 6.18
C ALA A 346 -2.08 16.31 5.07
N ARG A 347 -2.44 17.55 5.39
CA ARG A 347 -2.41 18.66 4.42
C ARG A 347 -0.99 18.97 3.93
N GLN A 348 0.00 19.01 4.82
CA GLN A 348 1.40 19.25 4.43
C GLN A 348 1.96 18.11 3.57
N LEU A 349 1.57 16.87 3.84
CA LEU A 349 1.91 15.73 3.00
C LEU A 349 1.30 15.88 1.59
N TYR A 350 0.03 16.28 1.51
CA TYR A 350 -0.65 16.53 0.24
C TYR A 350 0.05 17.64 -0.56
N ASP A 351 0.32 18.78 0.07
CA ASP A 351 0.99 19.91 -0.59
C ASP A 351 2.41 19.52 -1.06
N LEU A 352 3.13 18.68 -0.28
CA LEU A 352 4.40 18.09 -0.71
C LEU A 352 4.23 17.18 -1.93
N ALA A 353 3.25 16.28 -1.94
CA ALA A 353 3.03 15.37 -3.06
C ALA A 353 2.68 16.14 -4.35
N VAL A 354 1.82 17.16 -4.26
CA VAL A 354 1.50 18.06 -5.39
C VAL A 354 2.72 18.85 -5.85
N TYR A 355 3.55 19.34 -4.93
CA TYR A 355 4.80 20.03 -5.27
C TYR A 355 5.77 19.13 -6.03
N LEU A 356 5.94 17.88 -5.59
CA LEU A 356 6.77 16.88 -6.27
C LEU A 356 6.23 16.55 -7.66
N ALA A 357 4.92 16.33 -7.80
CA ALA A 357 4.29 16.10 -9.11
C ALA A 357 4.49 17.28 -10.07
N SER A 358 4.41 18.50 -9.55
CA SER A 358 4.63 19.74 -10.33
C SER A 358 6.09 19.93 -10.76
N ASN A 359 7.03 19.28 -10.08
CA ASN A 359 8.46 19.32 -10.36
C ASN A 359 9.00 17.95 -10.81
N VAL A 360 8.18 17.13 -11.47
CA VAL A 360 8.62 15.86 -12.06
C VAL A 360 9.83 16.08 -12.97
N ALA A 361 10.73 15.10 -13.02
CA ALA A 361 12.01 15.13 -13.71
C ALA A 361 12.99 16.24 -13.24
N SER A 362 12.68 16.98 -12.17
CA SER A 362 13.53 18.08 -11.68
C SER A 362 14.33 17.68 -10.44
N GLU A 363 15.48 18.34 -10.25
CA GLU A 363 16.30 18.18 -9.06
C GLU A 363 15.63 18.79 -7.80
N TYR A 364 15.75 18.08 -6.68
CA TYR A 364 15.34 18.56 -5.36
C TYR A 364 16.37 18.20 -4.29
N THR A 365 16.32 18.92 -3.16
CA THR A 365 17.00 18.54 -1.91
C THR A 365 15.98 18.59 -0.78
N PHE A 366 16.17 17.78 0.27
CA PHE A 366 15.28 17.87 1.43
C PHE A 366 15.30 19.26 2.08
N GLY A 367 16.43 19.97 2.00
CA GLY A 367 16.56 21.34 2.50
C GLY A 367 15.72 22.35 1.69
N SER A 368 15.73 22.25 0.36
CA SER A 368 14.90 23.11 -0.50
C SER A 368 13.41 22.82 -0.32
N LEU A 369 13.01 21.55 -0.26
CA LEU A 369 11.63 21.15 0.03
C LEU A 369 11.16 21.68 1.38
N ARG A 370 11.96 21.50 2.44
CA ARG A 370 11.64 22.02 3.78
C ARG A 370 11.39 23.52 3.76
N LYS A 371 12.28 24.28 3.11
CA LYS A 371 12.19 25.74 3.04
C LYS A 371 10.96 26.19 2.24
N ASN A 372 10.73 25.60 1.07
CA ASN A 372 9.68 26.03 0.15
C ASN A 372 8.27 25.67 0.65
N LEU A 373 8.15 24.58 1.40
CA LEU A 373 6.87 24.08 1.92
C LEU A 373 6.70 24.30 3.43
N LEU A 374 7.58 25.12 4.04
CA LEU A 374 7.49 25.55 5.44
C LEU A 374 7.42 24.39 6.46
N PHE A 375 8.15 23.30 6.21
CA PHE A 375 8.28 22.23 7.18
C PHE A 375 9.21 22.63 8.33
N ASN A 376 8.85 22.23 9.56
CA ASN A 376 9.66 22.49 10.74
C ASN A 376 10.97 21.68 10.79
N SER A 377 11.04 20.55 10.09
CA SER A 377 12.19 19.65 10.12
C SER A 377 12.45 19.00 8.77
N THR A 378 13.73 18.93 8.38
CA THR A 378 14.19 18.20 7.19
C THR A 378 13.89 16.71 7.32
N LEU A 379 13.95 16.16 8.54
CA LEU A 379 13.66 14.74 8.80
C LEU A 379 12.21 14.41 8.49
N THR A 380 11.26 15.30 8.81
CA THR A 380 9.85 15.12 8.46
C THR A 380 9.65 15.05 6.96
N VAL A 381 10.28 15.95 6.20
CA VAL A 381 10.24 15.93 4.73
C VAL A 381 10.82 14.62 4.20
N GLN A 382 11.97 14.19 4.72
CA GLN A 382 12.60 12.94 4.31
C GLN A 382 11.69 11.73 4.57
N ASN A 383 11.04 11.68 5.74
CA ASN A 383 10.08 10.61 6.06
C ASN A 383 8.87 10.65 5.12
N TYR A 384 8.30 11.83 4.87
CA TYR A 384 7.13 11.95 4.00
C TYR A 384 7.44 11.60 2.55
N VAL A 385 8.59 12.03 2.01
CA VAL A 385 9.06 11.58 0.69
C VAL A 385 9.23 10.06 0.70
N GLY A 386 9.85 9.49 1.73
CA GLY A 386 9.97 8.04 1.88
C GLY A 386 8.63 7.32 1.85
N PHE A 387 7.61 7.81 2.57
CA PHE A 387 6.28 7.21 2.55
C PHE A 387 5.62 7.26 1.17
N LEU A 388 5.82 8.36 0.43
CA LEU A 388 5.33 8.51 -0.94
C LEU A 388 6.03 7.54 -1.90
N GLU A 389 7.34 7.36 -1.77
CA GLU A 389 8.10 6.35 -2.54
C GLU A 389 7.67 4.92 -2.21
N GLU A 390 7.32 4.66 -0.94
CA GLU A 390 6.83 3.36 -0.49
C GLU A 390 5.51 2.97 -1.17
N THR A 391 4.67 3.92 -1.54
CA THR A 391 3.41 3.67 -2.29
C THR A 391 3.58 3.52 -3.80
N TYR A 392 4.82 3.48 -4.30
CA TYR A 392 5.14 3.54 -5.73
C TYR A 392 4.69 4.84 -6.42
N LEU A 393 4.14 5.85 -5.74
CA LEU A 393 3.71 7.10 -6.40
C LEU A 393 4.88 7.85 -7.01
N PHE A 394 6.00 7.92 -6.29
CA PHE A 394 7.19 8.66 -6.66
C PHE A 394 8.46 7.82 -6.57
N PHE A 395 9.50 8.24 -7.28
CA PHE A 395 10.82 7.63 -7.24
C PHE A 395 11.90 8.71 -7.25
N SER A 396 12.82 8.67 -6.29
CA SER A 396 14.00 9.52 -6.32
C SER A 396 15.16 8.85 -7.03
N LEU A 397 15.80 9.60 -7.93
CA LEU A 397 17.00 9.19 -8.64
C LEU A 397 18.19 10.02 -8.19
N ASN A 398 19.21 9.35 -7.68
CA ASN A 398 20.45 9.97 -7.22
C ASN A 398 21.37 10.29 -8.40
N ARG A 399 22.20 11.31 -8.21
CA ARG A 399 23.32 11.61 -9.11
C ARG A 399 24.37 10.52 -9.00
N PHE A 400 24.85 10.03 -10.14
CA PHE A 400 25.99 9.12 -10.16
C PHE A 400 27.26 9.84 -9.68
N SER A 401 27.98 9.20 -8.76
CA SER A 401 29.36 9.54 -8.42
C SER A 401 30.07 8.26 -8.00
N PHE A 402 31.36 8.15 -8.34
CA PHE A 402 32.21 7.08 -7.82
C PHE A 402 32.41 7.18 -6.30
N LYS A 403 32.13 8.34 -5.69
CA LYS A 403 32.20 8.56 -4.25
C LYS A 403 30.81 8.57 -3.63
N PHE A 404 30.53 7.56 -2.81
CA PHE A 404 29.25 7.41 -2.12
C PHE A 404 28.83 8.66 -1.32
N LYS A 405 29.78 9.34 -0.66
CA LYS A 405 29.52 10.59 0.08
C LYS A 405 29.01 11.72 -0.82
N GLU A 406 29.51 11.81 -2.05
CA GLU A 406 29.03 12.80 -3.03
C GLU A 406 27.65 12.42 -3.55
N GLN A 407 27.40 11.13 -3.80
CA GLN A 407 26.09 10.63 -4.21
C GLN A 407 24.99 10.99 -3.19
N ILE A 408 25.24 10.78 -1.88
CA ILE A 408 24.27 11.12 -0.82
C ILE A 408 23.97 12.62 -0.75
N ARG A 409 24.98 13.47 -0.95
CA ARG A 409 24.87 14.92 -0.78
C ARG A 409 24.33 15.64 -2.01
N SER A 410 24.39 14.99 -3.17
CA SER A 410 23.93 15.58 -4.42
C SER A 410 22.41 15.75 -4.40
N PRO A 411 21.88 16.74 -5.14
CA PRO A 411 20.45 16.76 -5.45
C PRO A 411 19.98 15.44 -6.04
N ARG A 412 18.68 15.19 -5.91
CA ARG A 412 18.01 14.00 -6.47
C ARG A 412 17.00 14.46 -7.49
N LYS A 413 16.81 13.72 -8.57
CA LYS A 413 15.66 13.92 -9.45
C LYS A 413 14.44 13.19 -8.89
N ILE A 414 13.26 13.77 -9.04
CA ILE A 414 11.99 13.13 -8.68
C ILE A 414 11.24 12.68 -9.93
N TYR A 415 10.79 11.44 -9.94
CA TYR A 415 9.95 10.88 -11.00
C TYR A 415 8.64 10.37 -10.41
N MET A 416 7.63 10.23 -11.25
CA MET A 416 6.29 9.80 -10.87
C MET A 416 5.91 8.56 -11.68
N VAL A 417 5.18 7.63 -11.08
CA VAL A 417 4.91 6.31 -11.66
C VAL A 417 4.21 6.31 -13.00
N ASP A 418 3.47 7.38 -13.28
CA ASP A 418 2.70 7.52 -14.49
C ASP A 418 2.42 9.00 -14.76
N ASN A 419 2.47 9.39 -16.04
CA ASN A 419 2.25 10.78 -16.44
C ASN A 419 0.80 11.26 -16.25
N GLY A 420 -0.18 10.34 -16.21
CA GLY A 420 -1.57 10.68 -15.94
C GLY A 420 -1.71 11.41 -14.60
N TYR A 421 -0.99 10.97 -13.55
CA TYR A 421 -1.02 11.70 -12.28
C TYR A 421 -0.35 13.07 -12.37
N VAL A 422 0.72 13.18 -13.16
CA VAL A 422 1.38 14.47 -13.38
C VAL A 422 0.41 15.44 -14.03
N THR A 423 -0.33 15.03 -15.04
CA THR A 423 -1.26 15.92 -15.76
C THR A 423 -2.53 16.20 -14.98
N SER A 424 -2.95 15.30 -14.09
CA SER A 424 -4.14 15.49 -13.27
C SER A 424 -3.86 16.38 -12.06
N CYS A 425 -2.82 16.05 -11.26
CA CYS A 425 -2.59 16.64 -9.94
C CYS A 425 -1.60 17.81 -9.94
N ALA A 426 -0.69 17.91 -10.92
CA ALA A 426 0.30 18.97 -10.92
C ALA A 426 -0.32 20.34 -11.22
N PHE A 427 0.18 21.36 -10.53
CA PHE A 427 -0.08 22.73 -10.94
C PHE A 427 0.77 23.06 -12.17
N ARG A 428 0.13 23.31 -13.31
CA ARG A 428 0.80 23.63 -14.58
C ARG A 428 0.11 24.79 -15.28
N ILE A 429 0.91 25.76 -15.74
CA ILE A 429 0.44 26.86 -16.59
C ILE A 429 0.37 26.41 -18.06
N SER A 430 1.31 25.56 -18.48
CA SER A 430 1.36 24.96 -19.81
C SER A 430 1.85 23.50 -19.76
N PRO A 431 1.55 22.69 -20.79
CA PRO A 431 2.09 21.33 -20.90
C PRO A 431 3.61 21.35 -21.11
N ASP A 432 4.36 20.74 -20.17
CA ASP A 432 5.79 20.48 -20.34
C ASP A 432 6.00 19.06 -20.89
N TYR A 433 6.00 18.94 -22.22
CA TYR A 433 6.18 17.65 -22.89
C TYR A 433 7.59 17.08 -22.75
N GLY A 434 8.60 17.92 -22.51
CA GLY A 434 9.97 17.46 -22.26
C GLY A 434 10.05 16.65 -20.99
N ARG A 435 9.52 17.19 -19.88
CA ARG A 435 9.48 16.48 -18.59
C ARG A 435 8.58 15.25 -18.61
N LEU A 436 7.45 15.30 -19.33
CA LEU A 436 6.58 14.13 -19.50
C LEU A 436 7.29 13.01 -20.28
N LEU A 437 8.07 13.36 -21.31
CA LEU A 437 8.85 12.40 -22.07
C LEU A 437 9.97 11.80 -21.19
N GLU A 438 10.70 12.62 -20.44
CA GLU A 438 11.74 12.14 -19.52
C GLU A 438 11.16 11.19 -18.45
N ASN A 439 10.03 11.56 -17.84
CA ASN A 439 9.36 10.70 -16.86
C ASN A 439 8.89 9.38 -17.48
N LEU A 440 8.36 9.41 -18.71
CA LEU A 440 7.98 8.18 -19.43
C LEU A 440 9.20 7.28 -19.69
N VAL A 441 10.33 7.85 -20.12
CA VAL A 441 11.59 7.10 -20.31
C VAL A 441 12.06 6.48 -19.00
N PHE A 442 12.00 7.22 -17.88
CA PHE A 442 12.35 6.70 -16.57
C PHE A 442 11.52 5.46 -16.19
N ILE A 443 10.19 5.53 -16.32
CA ILE A 443 9.30 4.41 -15.97
C ILE A 443 9.53 3.21 -16.89
N GLU A 444 9.78 3.43 -18.17
CA GLU A 444 10.14 2.36 -19.09
C GLU A 444 11.49 1.72 -18.74
N LEU A 445 12.49 2.48 -18.27
CA LEU A 445 13.74 1.91 -17.77
C LEU A 445 13.50 0.99 -16.57
N LEU A 446 12.59 1.36 -15.65
CA LEU A 446 12.22 0.49 -14.53
C LEU A 446 11.53 -0.78 -15.02
N ARG A 447 10.63 -0.64 -16.00
CA ARG A 447 9.94 -1.76 -16.64
C ARG A 447 10.94 -2.72 -17.31
N ARG A 448 12.04 -2.22 -17.86
CA ARG A 448 13.17 -3.03 -18.39
C ARG A 448 14.07 -3.64 -17.32
N GLY A 449 13.76 -3.44 -16.04
CA GLY A 449 14.46 -4.04 -14.90
C GLY A 449 15.59 -3.18 -14.33
N ALA A 450 15.78 -1.94 -14.80
CA ALA A 450 16.80 -1.05 -14.25
C ALA A 450 16.38 -0.59 -12.84
N ARG A 451 17.22 -0.87 -11.83
CA ARG A 451 16.93 -0.51 -10.44
C ARG A 451 17.42 0.91 -10.11
N PRO A 452 16.54 1.84 -9.68
CA PRO A 452 16.94 3.19 -9.28
C PRO A 452 17.99 3.15 -8.18
N ASN A 453 18.99 4.01 -8.28
CA ASN A 453 20.05 4.16 -7.27
C ASN A 453 20.96 2.94 -7.09
N LEU A 454 20.77 1.90 -7.89
CA LEU A 454 21.60 0.70 -7.94
C LEU A 454 22.19 0.52 -9.33
N GLU A 455 21.40 0.55 -10.39
CA GLU A 455 21.85 0.42 -11.78
C GLU A 455 21.52 1.66 -12.60
N LEU A 456 20.50 2.41 -12.18
CA LEU A 456 20.05 3.64 -12.84
C LEU A 456 20.36 4.86 -11.97
N PHE A 457 20.91 5.90 -12.60
CA PHE A 457 21.26 7.19 -12.01
C PHE A 457 21.03 8.30 -13.04
N TYR A 458 21.07 9.57 -12.62
CA TYR A 458 21.32 10.67 -13.55
C TYR A 458 22.78 11.12 -13.40
N TYR A 459 23.31 11.91 -14.34
CA TYR A 459 24.69 12.39 -14.26
C TYR A 459 24.81 13.89 -14.52
N ARG A 460 25.88 14.48 -13.98
CA ARG A 460 26.24 15.87 -14.23
C ARG A 460 27.75 15.95 -14.44
N THR A 461 28.14 16.48 -15.59
CA THR A 461 29.54 16.64 -15.99
C THR A 461 30.26 17.65 -15.08
N ARG A 462 31.59 17.71 -15.14
CA ARG A 462 32.38 18.74 -14.44
C ARG A 462 32.05 20.15 -14.90
N THR A 463 31.61 20.29 -16.16
CA THR A 463 31.14 21.55 -16.75
C THR A 463 29.71 21.91 -16.34
N GLY A 464 29.06 21.09 -15.53
CA GLY A 464 27.72 21.33 -14.99
C GLY A 464 26.57 20.94 -15.92
N LYS A 465 26.87 20.33 -17.08
CA LYS A 465 25.89 19.82 -18.03
C LYS A 465 25.26 18.54 -17.51
N GLU A 466 23.96 18.40 -17.72
CA GLU A 466 23.18 17.28 -17.22
C GLU A 466 23.04 16.19 -18.27
N VAL A 467 23.04 14.94 -17.82
CA VAL A 467 22.62 13.77 -18.60
C VAL A 467 21.50 13.08 -17.83
N ASP A 468 20.37 12.87 -18.49
CA ASP A 468 19.13 12.44 -17.82
C ASP A 468 19.27 11.07 -17.17
N PHE A 469 19.84 10.10 -17.91
CA PHE A 469 20.02 8.74 -17.41
C PHE A 469 21.40 8.17 -17.71
N LEU A 470 21.97 7.55 -16.70
CA LEU A 470 23.16 6.70 -16.72
C LEU A 470 22.73 5.33 -16.23
N VAL A 471 22.86 4.32 -17.10
CA VAL A 471 22.69 2.91 -16.74
C VAL A 471 24.08 2.31 -16.56
N ARG A 472 24.30 1.60 -15.44
CA ARG A 472 25.54 0.87 -15.18
C ARG A 472 25.29 -0.63 -15.15
N LYS A 473 26.29 -1.39 -15.60
CA LYS A 473 26.35 -2.85 -15.41
C LYS A 473 27.54 -3.17 -14.50
N GLY A 474 27.24 -3.75 -13.34
CA GLY A 474 28.24 -3.96 -12.29
C GLY A 474 28.85 -2.63 -11.83
N LEU A 475 30.17 -2.50 -11.96
CA LEU A 475 30.91 -1.32 -11.48
C LEU A 475 31.10 -0.23 -12.55
N ARG A 476 30.67 -0.45 -13.80
CA ARG A 476 30.98 0.45 -14.91
C ARG A 476 29.71 1.03 -15.55
N PRO A 477 29.72 2.32 -15.93
CA PRO A 477 28.70 2.89 -16.82
C PRO A 477 28.62 2.06 -18.11
N ASP A 478 27.41 1.66 -18.48
CA ASP A 478 27.11 0.83 -19.65
C ASP A 478 26.48 1.64 -20.78
N SER A 479 25.57 2.57 -20.44
CA SER A 479 24.93 3.45 -21.40
C SER A 479 24.57 4.81 -20.81
N LEU A 480 24.60 5.84 -21.66
CA LEU A 480 24.11 7.18 -21.35
C LEU A 480 22.94 7.51 -22.27
N ILE A 481 21.84 8.01 -21.69
CA ILE A 481 20.61 8.30 -22.39
C ILE A 481 20.20 9.74 -22.07
N GLN A 482 20.05 10.54 -23.12
CA GLN A 482 19.47 11.88 -23.06
C GLN A 482 18.07 11.88 -23.66
N VAL A 483 17.17 12.71 -23.16
CA VAL A 483 15.79 12.81 -23.67
C VAL A 483 15.56 14.18 -24.28
N CYS A 484 15.05 14.22 -25.51
CA CYS A 484 14.80 15.48 -26.20
C CYS A 484 13.45 15.45 -26.95
N PHE A 485 12.53 16.33 -26.57
CA PHE A 485 11.23 16.43 -27.23
C PHE A 485 11.30 17.23 -28.55
N LEU A 486 11.96 18.40 -28.53
CA LEU A 486 12.05 19.29 -29.70
C LEU A 486 13.39 19.11 -30.40
N THR A 487 13.41 18.35 -31.50
CA THR A 487 14.62 18.13 -32.30
C THR A 487 14.88 19.23 -33.33
N ASP A 488 13.90 20.06 -33.64
CA ASP A 488 14.01 21.08 -34.69
C ASP A 488 14.75 22.34 -34.23
N ASP A 489 14.92 22.53 -32.91
CA ASP A 489 15.80 23.55 -32.39
C ASP A 489 17.26 23.06 -32.41
N SER A 490 17.95 23.38 -33.52
CA SER A 490 19.35 23.03 -33.73
C SER A 490 20.29 23.46 -32.59
N LYS A 491 19.95 24.50 -31.83
CA LYS A 491 20.75 24.94 -30.69
C LYS A 491 20.55 24.03 -29.47
N THR A 492 19.29 23.69 -29.17
CA THR A 492 18.97 22.73 -28.10
C THR A 492 19.56 21.36 -28.42
N MET A 493 19.36 20.84 -29.63
CA MET A 493 19.93 19.54 -30.02
C MET A 493 21.45 19.49 -29.90
N LYS A 494 22.17 20.50 -30.41
CA LYS A 494 23.63 20.56 -30.25
C LYS A 494 24.05 20.57 -28.78
N ARG A 495 23.33 21.31 -27.93
CA ARG A 495 23.61 21.34 -26.49
C ARG A 495 23.43 19.96 -25.86
N GLU A 496 22.33 19.28 -26.14
CA GLU A 496 22.05 17.93 -25.62
C GLU A 496 23.13 16.92 -26.06
N LEU A 497 23.51 16.95 -27.35
CA LEU A 497 24.57 16.10 -27.90
C LEU A 497 25.93 16.38 -27.25
N CYS A 498 26.30 17.66 -27.04
CA CYS A 498 27.53 18.02 -26.36
C CYS A 498 27.55 17.54 -24.91
N SER A 499 26.44 17.68 -24.17
CA SER A 499 26.33 17.19 -22.78
C SER A 499 26.60 15.70 -22.69
N LEU A 500 26.00 14.94 -23.62
CA LEU A 500 26.13 13.49 -23.69
C LEU A 500 27.55 13.04 -24.06
N ALA A 501 28.19 13.75 -24.99
CA ALA A 501 29.56 13.46 -25.43
C ALA A 501 30.59 13.78 -24.35
N ASP A 502 30.45 14.91 -23.64
CA ASP A 502 31.31 15.29 -22.50
C ASP A 502 31.23 14.22 -21.40
N ALA A 503 30.01 13.80 -21.04
CA ALA A 503 29.79 12.74 -20.05
C ALA A 503 30.39 11.40 -20.51
N GLY A 504 30.27 11.08 -21.80
CA GLY A 504 30.89 9.89 -22.39
C GLY A 504 32.41 9.85 -22.20
N ASP A 505 33.10 10.99 -22.36
CA ASP A 505 34.55 11.09 -22.11
C ASP A 505 34.89 10.95 -20.64
N GLU A 506 34.18 11.68 -19.77
CA GLU A 506 34.44 11.66 -18.32
C GLU A 506 34.25 10.27 -17.71
N LEU A 507 33.34 9.47 -18.26
CA LEU A 507 32.95 8.16 -17.75
C LEU A 507 33.55 6.98 -18.54
N GLY A 508 34.18 7.25 -19.69
CA GLY A 508 34.65 6.21 -20.61
C GLY A 508 33.52 5.38 -21.23
N CYS A 509 32.33 5.97 -21.40
CA CYS A 509 31.15 5.32 -21.96
C CYS A 509 30.98 5.67 -23.44
N ARG A 510 30.79 4.66 -24.29
CA ARG A 510 30.61 4.83 -25.75
C ARG A 510 29.19 4.56 -26.24
N ASN A 511 28.35 3.96 -25.40
CA ASN A 511 26.97 3.68 -25.76
C ASN A 511 26.12 4.91 -25.42
N LEU A 512 25.99 5.79 -26.41
CA LEU A 512 25.33 7.09 -26.28
C LEU A 512 24.06 7.10 -27.13
N SER A 513 22.93 7.44 -26.51
CA SER A 513 21.65 7.55 -27.22
C SER A 513 20.87 8.78 -26.78
N VAL A 514 20.14 9.37 -27.72
CA VAL A 514 19.11 10.38 -27.47
C VAL A 514 17.76 9.79 -27.82
N ILE A 515 16.86 9.75 -26.85
CA ILE A 515 15.46 9.41 -27.09
C ILE A 515 14.74 10.67 -27.55
N THR A 516 14.25 10.64 -28.77
CA THR A 516 13.57 11.76 -29.42
C THR A 516 12.06 11.53 -29.44
N PHE A 517 11.27 12.56 -29.74
CA PHE A 517 9.83 12.35 -29.94
C PHE A 517 9.53 11.53 -31.22
N ASP A 518 10.17 11.85 -32.34
CA ASP A 518 9.91 11.15 -33.63
C ASP A 518 11.10 11.08 -34.60
N THR A 519 12.28 11.55 -34.19
CA THR A 519 13.45 11.68 -35.08
C THR A 519 14.35 10.46 -34.94
N GLU A 520 14.54 9.73 -36.03
CA GLU A 520 15.43 8.58 -36.11
C GLU A 520 16.70 8.94 -36.90
N GLY A 521 17.85 8.44 -36.44
CA GLY A 521 19.10 8.58 -37.17
C GLY A 521 20.33 8.29 -36.32
N ASP A 522 21.49 8.55 -36.91
CA ASP A 522 22.77 8.55 -36.22
C ASP A 522 23.39 9.94 -36.38
N ASP A 523 23.89 10.49 -35.28
CA ASP A 523 24.64 11.75 -35.27
C ASP A 523 26.08 11.51 -34.79
N LYS A 524 26.96 12.46 -35.08
CA LYS A 524 28.35 12.44 -34.63
C LYS A 524 28.74 13.78 -34.05
N ILE A 525 29.19 13.75 -32.80
CA ILE A 525 29.78 14.92 -32.15
C ILE A 525 31.10 14.53 -31.51
N ASP A 526 32.13 15.33 -31.73
CA ASP A 526 33.51 15.08 -31.27
C ASP A 526 34.02 13.66 -31.59
N GLY A 527 33.63 13.14 -32.77
CA GLY A 527 33.99 11.80 -33.25
C GLY A 527 33.24 10.64 -32.60
N LYS A 528 32.31 10.90 -31.67
CA LYS A 528 31.48 9.86 -31.04
C LYS A 528 30.16 9.67 -31.79
N ALA A 529 29.82 8.42 -32.08
CA ALA A 529 28.52 8.08 -32.65
C ALA A 529 27.44 8.16 -31.56
N ILE A 530 26.35 8.86 -31.84
CA ILE A 530 25.19 9.00 -30.96
C ILE A 530 23.96 8.53 -31.74
N LYS A 531 23.19 7.60 -31.16
CA LYS A 531 21.96 7.10 -31.78
C LYS A 531 20.77 7.98 -31.42
N LEU A 532 20.02 8.45 -32.41
CA LEU A 532 18.73 9.12 -32.24
C LEU A 532 17.63 8.09 -32.42
N ILE A 533 16.84 7.85 -31.37
CA ILE A 533 15.82 6.80 -31.36
C ILE A 533 14.46 7.43 -31.04
N PRO A 534 13.46 7.32 -31.93
CA PRO A 534 12.10 7.73 -31.64
C PRO A 534 11.53 6.99 -30.44
N ILE A 535 10.89 7.70 -29.52
CA ILE A 535 10.35 7.13 -28.28
C ILE A 535 9.35 5.99 -28.56
N TRP A 536 8.49 6.12 -29.57
CA TRP A 536 7.52 5.06 -29.91
C TRP A 536 8.24 3.77 -30.31
N LYS A 537 9.32 3.88 -31.09
CA LYS A 537 10.12 2.73 -31.53
C LYS A 537 10.86 2.11 -30.36
N TRP A 538 11.42 2.96 -29.50
CA TRP A 538 12.10 2.53 -28.29
C TRP A 538 11.14 1.76 -27.38
N LEU A 539 9.96 2.31 -27.08
CA LEU A 539 8.93 1.67 -26.24
C LEU A 539 8.43 0.31 -26.78
N LEU A 540 8.38 0.13 -28.10
CA LEU A 540 7.91 -1.11 -28.74
C LEU A 540 9.01 -2.14 -28.99
N SER A 541 10.28 -1.81 -28.73
CA SER A 541 11.45 -2.67 -29.00
C SER A 541 11.82 -3.62 -27.86
N ARG A 542 10.88 -3.92 -26.97
CA ARG A 542 11.12 -4.63 -25.72
C ARG A 542 11.18 -6.14 -25.88
#